data_AF-A0A9D8ZKS4-F1
#
_entry.id   AF-A0A9D8ZKS4-F1
#
_cell.length_a   1.000
_cell.length_b   1.000
_cell.length_c   1.000
_cell.angle_alpha   90.00
_cell.angle_beta   90.00
_cell.angle_gamma   90.00
#
_symmetry.space_group_name_H-M   'P 1'
#
loop_
_entity.id
_entity.type
_entity.pdbx_description
1 polymer ?
#
loop_
_entity_poly.entity_id
_entity_poly.type
_entity_poly.pdbx_seq_one_letter_code
_entity_poly.pdbx_strand_id
1 'polypeptide(L)' 'MRSRRRLRGFGWHLMGYFAVMIVLVPVNFMTTPDEPWFVLPMVGWGGVLALHVAWVMGLFDGLFGR' A
#
# COMPACT_ATOMS: atom_id res chain seq x y z
N MET A 1 -3.17 -24.19 -2.27
CA MET A 1 -4.36 -23.43 -1.80
C MET A 1 -4.06 -22.24 -0.87
N ARG A 2 -2.96 -22.24 -0.09
CA ARG A 2 -2.61 -21.17 0.88
C ARG A 2 -2.21 -19.82 0.24
N SER A 3 -1.64 -19.83 -0.97
CA SER A 3 -1.23 -18.63 -1.73
C SER A 3 -2.42 -17.73 -2.13
N ARG A 4 -3.53 -18.32 -2.62
CA ARG A 4 -4.71 -17.56 -3.07
C ARG A 4 -5.39 -16.77 -1.94
N ARG A 5 -5.43 -17.29 -0.71
CA ARG A 5 -6.01 -16.55 0.44
C ARG A 5 -5.16 -15.35 0.84
N ARG A 6 -3.83 -15.48 0.81
CA ARG A 6 -2.90 -14.36 1.09
C ARG A 6 -3.02 -13.25 0.05
N LEU A 7 -3.08 -13.61 -1.24
CA LEU A 7 -3.31 -12.66 -2.33
C LEU A 7 -4.64 -11.91 -2.20
N ARG A 8 -5.72 -12.59 -1.79
CA ARG A 8 -7.02 -11.94 -1.55
C ARG A 8 -6.98 -10.95 -0.39
N GLY A 9 -6.33 -11.30 0.73
CA GLY A 9 -6.16 -10.39 1.87
C GLY A 9 -5.32 -9.16 1.50
N PHE A 10 -4.26 -9.35 0.73
CA PHE A 10 -3.46 -8.26 0.18
C PHE A 10 -4.26 -7.36 -0.77
N GLY A 11 -5.08 -7.94 -1.66
CA GLY A 11 -5.93 -7.18 -2.58
C GLY A 11 -6.87 -6.19 -1.87
N TRP A 12 -7.42 -6.57 -0.71
CA TRP A 12 -8.22 -5.65 0.11
C TRP A 12 -7.42 -4.49 0.68
N HIS A 13 -6.18 -4.71 1.11
CA HIS A 13 -5.32 -3.63 1.61
C HIS A 13 -4.91 -2.69 0.48
N LEU A 14 -4.58 -3.24 -0.70
CA LEU A 14 -4.24 -2.46 -1.88
C LEU A 14 -5.42 -1.60 -2.36
N MET A 15 -6.62 -2.17 -2.40
CA MET A 15 -7.82 -1.44 -2.76
C MET A 15 -8.15 -0.36 -1.72
N GLY A 16 -8.05 -0.67 -0.43
CA GLY A 16 -8.23 0.32 0.64
C GLY A 16 -7.25 1.48 0.54
N TYR A 17 -5.97 1.21 0.24
CA TYR A 17 -4.96 2.23 0.00
C TYR A 17 -5.38 3.18 -1.13
N PHE A 18 -5.73 2.64 -2.31
CA PHE A 18 -6.16 3.49 -3.43
C PHE A 18 -7.45 4.27 -3.13
N ALA A 19 -8.42 3.63 -2.49
CA ALA A 19 -9.67 4.29 -2.10
C ALA A 19 -9.42 5.49 -1.19
N VAL A 20 -8.53 5.35 -0.19
CA VAL A 20 -8.16 6.45 0.70
C VAL A 20 -7.37 7.53 -0.03
N MET A 21 -6.40 7.15 -0.89
CA MET A 21 -5.61 8.13 -1.65
C MET A 21 -6.46 8.96 -2.61
N ILE A 22 -7.46 8.35 -3.27
CA ILE A 22 -8.42 9.05 -4.14
C ILE A 22 -9.19 10.14 -3.38
N VAL A 23 -9.38 9.99 -2.07
CA VAL A 23 -10.04 11.00 -1.22
C VAL A 23 -9.05 12.02 -0.68
N LEU A 24 -7.91 11.57 -0.14
CA LEU A 24 -6.94 12.47 0.50
C LEU A 24 -6.30 13.46 -0.48
N VAL A 25 -6.05 13.05 -1.72
CA VAL A 25 -5.44 13.94 -2.73
C VAL A 25 -6.35 15.14 -3.03
N PRO A 26 -7.63 14.97 -3.42
CA PRO A 26 -8.56 16.10 -3.56
C PRO A 26 -8.73 16.91 -2.27
N VAL A 27 -8.86 16.26 -1.11
CA VAL A 27 -9.02 16.97 0.17
C VAL A 27 -7.83 17.89 0.43
N ASN A 28 -6.61 17.43 0.18
CA ASN A 28 -5.42 18.26 0.31
C ASN A 28 -5.45 19.47 -0.64
N PHE A 29 -5.71 19.25 -1.93
CA PHE A 29 -5.80 20.34 -2.91
C PHE A 29 -6.94 21.34 -2.61
N MET A 30 -8.01 20.91 -1.96
CA MET A 30 -9.14 21.78 -1.61
C MET A 30 -8.96 22.54 -0.30
N THR A 31 -8.16 22.02 0.64
CA THR A 31 -8.04 22.59 2.00
C THR A 31 -6.71 23.31 2.22
N THR A 32 -5.62 22.75 1.70
CA THR A 32 -4.26 23.24 1.90
C THR A 32 -3.43 22.99 0.63
N PRO A 33 -3.74 23.67 -0.50
CA PRO A 33 -3.09 23.44 -1.79
C PRO A 33 -1.58 23.72 -1.78
N ASP A 34 -1.13 24.63 -0.90
CA ASP A 34 0.28 25.00 -0.76
C ASP A 34 1.11 23.99 0.04
N GLU A 35 0.45 23.05 0.74
CA GLU A 35 1.10 22.08 1.63
C GLU A 35 0.65 20.66 1.27
N PRO A 36 1.38 19.90 0.44
CA PRO A 36 0.97 18.60 -0.07
C PRO A 36 1.11 17.46 0.95
N TRP A 37 0.42 17.54 2.08
CA TRP A 37 0.50 16.55 3.16
C TRP A 37 0.03 15.15 2.76
N PHE A 38 -0.73 14.98 1.66
CA PHE A 38 -1.12 13.65 1.15
C PHE A 38 0.09 12.78 0.77
N VAL A 39 1.26 13.38 0.52
CA VAL A 39 2.50 12.67 0.21
C VAL A 39 2.96 11.79 1.37
N LEU A 40 2.71 12.20 2.62
CA LEU A 40 3.07 11.44 3.81
C LEU A 40 2.39 10.05 3.85
N PRO A 41 1.05 9.93 3.82
CA PRO A 41 0.40 8.62 3.75
C PRO A 41 0.71 7.90 2.45
N MET A 42 0.90 8.60 1.32
CA MET A 42 1.27 7.98 0.04
C MET A 42 2.59 7.19 0.15
N VAL A 43 3.65 7.84 0.65
CA VAL A 43 4.97 7.21 0.77
C VAL A 43 5.03 6.28 1.96
N GLY A 44 4.52 6.70 3.13
CA GLY A 44 4.57 5.92 4.35
C GLY A 44 3.78 4.61 4.25
N TRP A 45 2.51 4.68 3.85
CA TRP A 45 1.68 3.49 3.71
C TRP A 45 2.05 2.71 2.45
N GLY A 46 2.36 3.40 1.34
CA GLY A 46 2.80 2.76 0.10
C GLY A 46 4.06 1.92 0.28
N GLY A 47 5.03 2.39 1.08
CA GLY A 47 6.24 1.63 1.42
C GLY A 47 5.95 0.34 2.18
N VAL A 48 5.11 0.41 3.22
CA VAL A 48 4.69 -0.79 3.98
C VAL A 48 3.93 -1.77 3.08
N LEU A 49 3.08 -1.25 2.18
CA LEU A 49 2.34 -2.05 1.22
C LEU A 49 3.27 -2.77 0.23
N ALA A 50 4.31 -2.10 -0.24
CA ALA A 50 5.33 -2.67 -1.12
C ALA A 50 6.10 -3.81 -0.43
N LEU A 51 6.46 -3.64 0.84
CA LEU A 51 7.05 -4.73 1.65
C LEU A 51 6.07 -5.90 1.82
N HIS A 52 4.78 -5.62 2.00
CA HIS A 52 3.75 -6.65 2.09
C HIS A 52 3.61 -7.45 0.78
N VAL A 53 3.68 -6.77 -0.39
CA VAL A 53 3.71 -7.43 -1.71
C VAL A 53 4.92 -8.35 -1.81
N ALA A 54 6.11 -7.80 -1.54
CA ALA A 54 7.37 -8.55 -1.63
C ALA A 54 7.32 -9.83 -0.78
N TRP A 55 6.74 -9.74 0.43
CA TRP A 55 6.51 -10.88 1.29
C TRP A 55 5.49 -11.89 0.74
N VAL A 56 4.33 -11.43 0.29
CA VAL A 56 3.28 -12.32 -0.24
C VAL A 56 3.70 -13.03 -1.53
N MET A 57 4.52 -12.36 -2.35
CA MET A 57 5.06 -12.88 -3.60
C MET A 57 6.28 -13.79 -3.41
N GLY A 58 6.76 -13.98 -2.17
CA GLY A 58 7.90 -14.86 -1.89
C GLY A 58 9.25 -14.27 -2.29
N LEU A 59 9.36 -12.94 -2.47
CA LEU A 59 10.62 -12.27 -2.81
C LEU A 59 11.71 -12.55 -1.75
N PHE A 60 11.29 -12.77 -0.52
CA PHE A 60 12.17 -13.08 0.60
C PHE A 60 12.45 -14.58 0.78
N ASP A 61 11.77 -15.47 0.04
CA ASP A 61 11.93 -16.93 0.21
C ASP A 61 13.35 -17.37 -0.17
N GLY A 62 13.93 -16.82 -1.24
CA GLY A 62 15.32 -17.06 -1.64
C GLY A 62 16.37 -16.32 -0.79
N LEU A 63 15.95 -15.33 0.01
CA LEU A 63 16.82 -14.49 0.83
C LEU A 63 17.02 -15.07 2.25
N PHE A 64 16.06 -15.85 2.75
CA PHE A 64 16.09 -16.50 4.06
C PHE A 64 16.25 -18.03 4.04
N GLY A 65 16.59 -18.62 2.88
CA GLY A 65 17.08 -19.99 2.78
C GLY A 65 16.13 -21.07 3.32
N ARG A 66 14.87 -21.08 2.89
CA ARG A 66 13.97 -22.24 3.08
C ARG A 66 13.63 -22.90 1.76
#